data_AF-T1AYL0-F1
#
_entry.id   AF-T1AYL0-F1
#
_cell.length_a   1.000
_cell.length_b   1.000
_cell.length_c   1.000
_cell.angle_alpha   90.00
_cell.angle_beta   90.00
_cell.angle_gamma   90.00
#
_symmetry.space_group_name_H-M   'P 1'
#
loop_
_entity.id
_entity.type
_entity.pdbx_description
1 polymer ?
#
loop_
_entity_poly.entity_id
_entity_poly.type
_entity_poly.pdbx_seq_one_letter_code
_entity_poly.pdbx_strand_id
1 'polypeptide(L)'
;YAAESDRRARGWAQAPHPFDVEAGNWRVLHVVLDTLAEASPPVFHQQSESTPAPIRFFASAPIFMLTGRQAGALCVMDFSPRSAISEDETTALRDAAVLAGTGIVLRRYISKLDPVTQLPHRGAFFEDLHAWLADHAQGLTLAVVEVAPVDRYNAFLR
;
A
#
# COMPACT_ATOMS: atom_id res chain seq x y z
N TYR A 1 -7.16 -27.00 9.19
CA TYR A 1 -7.51 -25.91 8.25
C TYR A 1 -7.50 -24.50 8.87
N ALA A 2 -7.87 -24.32 10.14
CA ALA A 2 -7.82 -23.00 10.81
C ALA A 2 -6.41 -22.53 11.26
N ALA A 3 -5.42 -23.43 11.33
CA ALA A 3 -4.06 -23.09 11.77
C ALA A 3 -3.12 -22.57 10.65
N GLU A 4 -3.54 -22.70 9.37
CA GLU A 4 -2.74 -22.27 8.21
C GLU A 4 -3.07 -20.83 7.78
N SER A 5 -4.29 -20.36 8.07
CA SER A 5 -4.73 -18.98 7.82
C SER A 5 -4.06 -17.97 8.76
N ASP A 6 -3.75 -18.38 10.00
CA ASP A 6 -3.15 -17.51 11.01
C ASP A 6 -1.66 -17.22 10.73
N ARG A 7 -0.97 -18.13 10.02
CA ARG A 7 0.42 -17.90 9.56
C ARG A 7 0.53 -16.91 8.39
N ARG A 8 -0.50 -16.80 7.54
CA ARG A 8 -0.53 -15.80 6.45
C ARG A 8 -0.89 -14.40 6.95
N ALA A 9 -1.68 -14.27 8.02
CA ALA A 9 -2.02 -12.98 8.62
C ALA A 9 -0.84 -12.34 9.39
N ARG A 10 0.07 -13.15 9.94
CA ARG A 10 1.27 -12.68 10.67
C ARG A 10 2.46 -12.31 9.78
N GLY A 11 2.35 -12.44 8.45
CA GLY A 11 3.44 -12.14 7.52
C GLY A 11 3.54 -10.67 7.09
N TRP A 12 2.50 -9.86 7.33
CA TRP A 12 2.41 -8.48 6.81
C TRP A 12 2.19 -7.42 7.88
N ALA A 13 2.31 -7.79 9.16
CA ALA A 13 2.29 -6.85 10.29
C ALA A 13 3.71 -6.57 10.81
N GLN A 14 4.71 -6.57 9.92
CA GLN A 14 5.95 -5.87 10.21
C GLN A 14 5.63 -4.38 10.04
N ALA A 15 5.98 -3.56 11.04
CA ALA A 15 5.97 -2.11 10.83
C ALA A 15 6.75 -1.83 9.54
N PRO A 16 6.25 -0.95 8.64
CA PRO A 16 7.00 -0.59 7.45
C PRO A 16 8.42 -0.25 7.89
N HIS A 17 9.41 -0.77 7.17
CA HIS A 17 10.79 -0.50 7.56
C HIS A 17 10.93 1.03 7.56
N PRO A 18 11.57 1.65 8.56
CA PRO A 18 11.70 3.11 8.62
C PRO A 18 12.21 3.80 7.33
N PHE A 19 12.91 3.06 6.45
CA PHE A 19 13.25 3.49 5.07
C PHE A 19 12.04 3.80 4.19
N ASP A 20 10.95 3.01 4.32
CA ASP A 20 9.72 3.15 3.54
C ASP A 20 9.06 4.52 3.80
N VAL A 21 9.35 5.15 4.94
CA VAL A 21 8.75 6.42 5.36
C VAL A 21 9.47 7.62 4.70
N GLU A 22 10.80 7.65 4.71
CA GLU A 22 11.56 8.75 4.08
C GLU A 22 11.59 8.62 2.55
N ALA A 23 11.81 7.41 2.03
CA ALA A 23 11.67 7.13 0.60
C ALA A 23 10.23 7.33 0.11
N GLY A 24 9.24 7.12 1.00
CA GLY A 24 7.83 7.43 0.76
C GLY A 24 7.52 8.92 0.60
N ASN A 25 8.46 9.82 0.87
CA ASN A 25 8.34 11.26 0.60
C ASN A 25 9.04 11.67 -0.70
N TRP A 26 9.93 10.84 -1.25
CA TRP A 26 10.58 11.13 -2.52
C TRP A 26 9.63 10.84 -3.67
N ARG A 27 9.32 11.88 -4.45
CA ARG A 27 8.42 11.80 -5.61
C ARG A 27 9.10 11.34 -6.89
N VAL A 28 10.40 11.09 -6.83
CA VAL A 28 11.24 10.70 -7.96
C VAL A 28 12.12 9.53 -7.57
N LEU A 29 12.67 8.84 -8.57
CA LEU A 29 13.69 7.83 -8.34
C LEU A 29 14.86 8.44 -7.56
N HIS A 30 15.30 7.76 -6.52
CA HIS A 30 16.44 8.14 -5.71
C HIS A 30 17.45 6.98 -5.68
N VAL A 31 18.74 7.28 -5.89
CA VAL A 31 19.81 6.28 -5.92
C VAL A 31 20.99 6.77 -5.11
N VAL A 32 21.42 5.94 -4.17
CA VAL A 32 22.60 6.12 -3.32
C VAL A 32 23.54 4.95 -3.59
N LEU A 33 24.68 5.25 -4.20
CA LEU A 33 25.68 4.27 -4.62
C LEU A 33 26.49 3.72 -3.44
N ASP A 34 26.79 4.59 -2.48
CA ASP A 34 27.41 4.25 -1.22
C ASP A 34 26.92 5.20 -0.11
N THR A 35 26.08 4.70 0.79
CA THR A 35 25.51 5.46 1.91
C THR A 35 26.58 5.98 2.86
N LEU A 36 27.72 5.29 3.01
CA LEU A 36 28.81 5.75 3.88
C LEU A 36 29.69 6.81 3.22
N ALA A 37 29.59 6.96 1.90
CA ALA A 37 30.31 7.99 1.15
C ALA A 37 29.53 9.30 1.03
N GLU A 38 28.22 9.31 1.34
CA GLU A 38 27.40 10.52 1.30
C GLU A 38 27.64 11.41 2.53
N ALA A 39 27.77 12.72 2.31
CA ALA A 39 27.99 13.71 3.36
C ALA A 39 26.78 13.92 4.29
N SER A 40 25.58 13.59 3.81
CA SER A 40 24.33 13.59 4.56
C SER A 40 23.57 12.32 4.20
N PRO A 41 23.97 11.16 4.77
CA PRO A 41 23.32 9.90 4.45
C PRO A 41 21.85 9.96 4.86
N PRO A 42 20.93 9.33 4.10
CA PRO A 42 19.56 9.16 4.54
C PRO A 42 19.51 8.51 5.93
N VAL A 43 18.58 8.92 6.79
CA VAL A 43 18.63 8.55 8.20
C VAL A 43 17.99 7.19 8.43
N PHE A 44 18.82 6.19 8.76
CA PHE A 44 18.39 4.79 8.93
C PHE A 44 17.89 4.52 10.35
N HIS A 45 16.62 4.82 10.62
CA HIS A 45 16.04 4.66 11.96
C HIS A 45 15.64 3.22 12.32
N GLN A 46 16.52 2.24 12.10
CA GLN A 46 16.60 0.98 12.87
C GLN A 46 17.70 0.12 12.25
N GLN A 47 18.93 0.30 12.72
CA GLN A 47 19.78 -0.89 12.81
C GLN A 47 19.22 -1.69 13.99
N SER A 48 18.52 -2.79 13.72
CA SER A 48 18.34 -3.80 14.75
C SER A 48 19.75 -4.18 15.23
N GLU A 49 19.95 -4.33 16.54
CA GLU A 49 21.22 -4.80 17.12
C GLU A 49 21.71 -6.14 16.52
N SER A 50 20.89 -6.80 15.70
CA SER A 50 21.19 -8.06 15.01
C SER A 50 21.62 -7.95 13.53
N THR A 51 21.65 -6.77 12.90
CA THR A 51 22.16 -6.64 11.52
C THR A 51 23.63 -6.17 11.59
N PRO A 52 24.62 -7.04 11.35
CA PRO A 52 26.03 -6.71 11.61
C PRO A 52 26.65 -5.73 10.61
N ALA A 53 25.95 -5.32 9.54
CA ALA A 53 26.48 -4.46 8.50
C ALA A 53 25.51 -3.33 8.10
N PRO A 54 26.01 -2.10 7.86
CA PRO A 54 25.21 -1.02 7.32
C PRO A 54 24.84 -1.30 5.86
N ILE A 55 23.63 -0.92 5.46
CA ILE A 55 23.22 -0.89 4.04
C ILE A 55 24.14 0.11 3.34
N ARG A 56 24.77 -0.30 2.25
CA ARG A 56 25.74 0.48 1.48
C ARG A 56 25.16 0.98 0.16
N PHE A 57 24.37 0.18 -0.55
CA PHE A 57 23.67 0.64 -1.76
C PHE A 57 22.17 0.70 -1.53
N PHE A 58 21.55 1.72 -2.11
CA PHE A 58 20.11 1.93 -2.01
C PHE A 58 19.57 2.55 -3.31
N ALA A 59 18.47 2.02 -3.83
CA ALA A 59 17.71 2.64 -4.90
C ALA A 59 16.22 2.54 -4.61
N SER A 60 15.46 3.60 -4.83
CA SER A 60 14.02 3.61 -4.61
C SER A 60 13.25 4.27 -5.74
N ALA A 61 12.08 3.71 -6.08
CA ALA A 61 11.10 4.33 -6.96
C ALA A 61 9.76 4.53 -6.22
N PRO A 62 9.11 5.70 -6.36
CA PRO A 62 7.83 5.97 -5.71
C PRO A 62 6.72 5.07 -6.25
N ILE A 63 5.85 4.60 -5.37
CA ILE A 63 4.63 3.86 -5.73
C ILE A 63 3.44 4.80 -5.59
N PHE A 64 2.65 4.96 -6.65
CA PHE A 64 1.46 5.81 -6.65
C PHE A 64 0.16 4.99 -6.69
N MET A 65 -0.85 5.48 -5.98
CA MET A 65 -2.23 5.05 -6.14
C MET A 65 -2.85 5.65 -7.41
N LEU A 66 -3.98 5.10 -7.88
CA LEU A 66 -4.77 5.70 -8.98
C LEU A 66 -5.21 7.15 -8.70
N THR A 67 -5.31 7.54 -7.42
CA THR A 67 -5.67 8.90 -7.02
C THR A 67 -4.52 9.89 -7.16
N GLY A 68 -3.34 9.45 -7.61
CA GLY A 68 -2.11 10.26 -7.63
C GLY A 68 -1.45 10.45 -6.27
N ARG A 69 -1.99 9.85 -5.20
CA ARG A 69 -1.37 9.87 -3.87
C ARG A 69 -0.25 8.83 -3.82
N GLN A 70 0.92 9.22 -3.31
CA GLN A 70 2.01 8.29 -3.05
C GLN A 70 1.59 7.30 -1.95
N ALA A 71 1.69 6.01 -2.27
CA ALA A 71 1.43 4.91 -1.33
C ALA A 71 2.67 4.57 -0.51
N GLY A 72 3.86 4.84 -1.05
CA GLY A 72 5.16 4.52 -0.47
C GLY A 72 6.25 4.53 -1.56
N ALA A 73 7.26 3.68 -1.41
CA ALA A 73 8.30 3.46 -2.41
C ALA A 73 8.66 1.97 -2.50
N LEU A 74 9.11 1.54 -3.67
CA LEU A 74 9.76 0.25 -3.90
C LEU A 74 11.27 0.44 -3.80
N CYS A 75 11.93 -0.32 -2.92
CA CYS A 75 13.34 -0.14 -2.61
C CYS A 75 14.16 -1.40 -2.93
N VAL A 76 15.36 -1.20 -3.49
CA VAL A 76 16.42 -2.20 -3.64
C VAL A 76 17.59 -1.78 -2.77
N MET A 77 18.11 -2.71 -1.98
CA MET A 77 19.14 -2.43 -0.97
C MET A 77 20.22 -3.50 -1.01
N ASP A 78 21.45 -3.12 -0.70
CA ASP A 78 22.62 -4.01 -0.65
C ASP A 78 23.57 -3.60 0.47
N PHE A 79 24.33 -4.55 1.02
CA PHE A 79 25.37 -4.30 2.03
C PHE A 79 26.73 -4.00 1.40
N SER A 80 26.84 -4.09 0.08
CA SER A 80 28.03 -3.65 -0.68
C SER A 80 27.73 -2.39 -1.49
N PRO A 81 28.67 -1.43 -1.58
CA PRO A 81 28.49 -0.27 -2.44
C PRO A 81 28.46 -0.69 -3.90
N ARG A 82 27.82 0.12 -4.74
CA ARG A 82 27.83 -0.06 -6.20
C ARG A 82 28.52 1.12 -6.87
N SER A 83 29.21 0.87 -7.98
CA SER A 83 29.87 1.94 -8.74
C SER A 83 28.90 2.71 -9.64
N ALA A 84 27.82 2.06 -10.08
CA ALA A 84 26.78 2.65 -10.93
C ALA A 84 25.49 1.82 -10.84
N ILE A 85 24.40 2.40 -11.34
CA ILE A 85 23.16 1.71 -11.72
C ILE A 85 22.96 1.94 -13.22
N SER A 86 22.57 0.91 -13.97
CA SER A 86 22.29 1.06 -15.39
C SER A 86 20.93 1.72 -15.64
N GLU A 87 20.73 2.22 -16.85
CA GLU A 87 19.43 2.75 -17.28
C GLU A 87 18.36 1.65 -17.33
N ASP A 88 18.75 0.43 -17.70
CA ASP A 88 17.87 -0.74 -17.72
C ASP A 88 17.42 -1.13 -16.30
N GLU A 89 18.35 -1.15 -15.34
CA GLU A 89 18.04 -1.41 -13.92
C GLU A 89 17.12 -0.34 -13.35
N THR A 90 17.38 0.91 -13.72
CA THR A 90 16.54 2.05 -13.34
C THR A 90 15.13 1.94 -13.91
N THR A 91 15.01 1.53 -15.18
CA THR A 91 13.73 1.34 -15.86
C THR A 91 12.96 0.18 -15.25
N ALA A 92 13.63 -0.95 -15.01
CA ALA A 92 13.04 -2.11 -14.36
C ALA A 92 12.51 -1.77 -12.96
N LEU A 93 13.23 -0.96 -12.17
CA LEU A 93 12.78 -0.53 -10.85
C LEU A 93 11.53 0.36 -10.93
N ARG A 94 11.46 1.27 -11.90
CA ARG A 94 10.26 2.10 -12.13
C ARG A 94 9.06 1.26 -12.56
N ASP A 95 9.26 0.35 -13.51
CA ASP A 95 8.18 -0.52 -14.01
C ASP A 95 7.66 -1.43 -12.90
N ALA A 96 8.55 -1.98 -12.07
CA ALA A 96 8.18 -2.76 -10.90
C ALA A 96 7.38 -1.92 -9.88
N ALA A 97 7.73 -0.65 -9.67
CA ALA A 97 6.98 0.24 -8.79
C ALA A 97 5.57 0.57 -9.34
N VAL A 98 5.44 0.73 -10.67
CA VAL A 98 4.14 0.89 -11.34
C VAL A 98 3.28 -0.35 -11.13
N LEU A 99 3.83 -1.54 -11.38
CA LEU A 99 3.12 -2.82 -11.19
C LEU A 99 2.71 -3.02 -9.72
N ALA A 100 3.58 -2.65 -8.77
CA ALA A 100 3.23 -2.68 -7.35
C ALA A 100 2.04 -1.75 -7.03
N GLY A 101 2.02 -0.54 -7.60
CA GLY A 101 0.89 0.40 -7.47
C GLY A 101 -0.41 -0.19 -8.03
N THR A 102 -0.38 -0.77 -9.23
CA THR A 102 -1.53 -1.49 -9.81
C THR A 102 -1.99 -2.64 -8.93
N GLY A 103 -1.05 -3.42 -8.37
CA GLY A 103 -1.35 -4.52 -7.47
C GLY A 103 -2.04 -4.07 -6.17
N ILE A 104 -1.60 -2.96 -5.56
CA ILE A 104 -2.22 -2.39 -4.37
C ILE A 104 -3.68 -2.00 -4.66
N VAL A 105 -3.92 -1.33 -5.79
CA VAL A 105 -5.25 -0.89 -6.21
C VAL A 105 -6.18 -2.08 -6.41
N LEU A 106 -5.75 -3.08 -7.18
CA LEU A 106 -6.53 -4.29 -7.44
C LEU A 106 -6.83 -5.04 -6.16
N ARG A 107 -5.83 -5.19 -5.28
CA ARG A 107 -6.02 -5.88 -4.00
C ARG A 107 -7.01 -5.14 -3.11
N ARG A 108 -6.94 -3.80 -3.04
CA ARG A 108 -7.90 -2.99 -2.29
C ARG A 108 -9.31 -3.14 -2.86
N TYR A 109 -9.45 -3.12 -4.17
CA TYR A 109 -10.73 -3.29 -4.84
C TYR A 109 -11.33 -4.68 -4.56
N ILE A 110 -10.60 -5.76 -4.86
CA ILE A 110 -11.06 -7.14 -4.65
C ILE A 110 -11.35 -7.41 -3.17
N SER A 111 -10.52 -6.89 -2.25
CA SER A 111 -10.70 -7.13 -0.82
C SER A 111 -11.97 -6.49 -0.25
N LYS A 112 -12.51 -5.46 -0.91
CA LYS A 112 -13.62 -4.66 -0.40
C LYS A 112 -14.98 -5.06 -0.96
N LEU A 113 -15.03 -5.90 -1.98
CA LEU A 113 -16.28 -6.26 -2.66
C LEU A 113 -16.87 -7.57 -2.14
N ASP A 114 -18.20 -7.61 -2.07
CA ASP A 114 -18.96 -8.85 -1.98
C ASP A 114 -18.95 -9.56 -3.34
N PRO A 115 -18.56 -10.85 -3.41
CA PRO A 115 -18.32 -11.53 -4.69
C PRO A 115 -19.57 -11.73 -5.54
N VAL A 116 -20.77 -11.72 -4.92
CA VAL A 116 -22.04 -11.95 -5.62
C VAL A 116 -22.57 -10.63 -6.19
N THR A 117 -22.60 -9.59 -5.37
CA THR A 117 -23.19 -8.30 -5.74
C THR A 117 -22.20 -7.37 -6.43
N GLN A 118 -20.89 -7.61 -6.30
CA GLN A 118 -19.83 -6.69 -6.72
C GLN A 118 -19.95 -5.29 -6.09
N LEU A 119 -20.69 -5.20 -4.97
CA LEU A 119 -20.81 -3.99 -4.16
C LEU A 119 -19.85 -4.06 -2.98
N PRO A 120 -19.43 -2.91 -2.41
CA PRO A 120 -18.65 -2.91 -1.18
C PRO A 120 -19.36 -3.70 -0.07
N HIS A 121 -18.67 -4.66 0.52
CA HIS A 121 -19.23 -5.42 1.64
C HIS A 121 -19.38 -4.50 2.87
N ARG A 122 -20.23 -4.93 3.83
CA ARG A 122 -20.56 -4.14 5.03
C ARG A 122 -19.34 -3.55 5.75
N GLY A 123 -18.29 -4.36 5.97
CA GLY A 123 -17.06 -3.89 6.61
C GLY A 123 -16.37 -2.73 5.87
N ALA A 124 -16.19 -2.84 4.55
CA ALA A 124 -15.56 -1.83 3.71
C ALA A 124 -16.36 -0.52 3.70
N PHE A 125 -17.69 -0.61 3.65
CA PHE A 125 -18.57 0.55 3.78
C PHE A 125 -18.32 1.30 5.10
N PHE A 126 -18.28 0.59 6.23
CA PHE A 126 -18.04 1.23 7.52
C PHE A 126 -16.63 1.80 7.64
N GLU A 127 -15.60 1.12 7.14
CA GLU A 127 -14.23 1.66 7.11
C GLU A 127 -14.17 3.00 6.35
N ASP A 128 -14.75 3.06 5.15
CA ASP A 128 -14.77 4.27 4.35
C ASP A 128 -15.63 5.38 4.98
N LEU A 129 -16.74 5.02 5.64
CA LEU A 129 -17.58 5.94 6.41
C LEU A 129 -16.81 6.58 7.58
N HIS A 130 -16.06 5.78 8.36
CA HIS A 130 -15.28 6.30 9.49
C HIS A 130 -14.15 7.22 9.01
N ALA A 131 -13.45 6.84 7.94
CA ALA A 131 -12.40 7.67 7.36
C ALA A 131 -12.96 9.01 6.86
N TRP A 132 -14.11 8.98 6.18
CA TRP A 132 -14.76 10.20 5.69
C TRP A 132 -15.17 11.14 6.83
N LEU A 133 -15.79 10.60 7.89
CA LEU A 133 -16.22 11.35 9.07
C LEU A 133 -15.04 11.94 9.86
N ALA A 134 -13.88 11.29 9.84
CA ALA A 134 -12.67 11.83 10.48
C ALA A 134 -12.16 13.09 9.76
N ASP A 135 -12.32 13.16 8.44
CA ASP A 135 -11.80 14.25 7.60
C ASP A 135 -12.82 15.38 7.37
N HIS A 136 -14.11 15.17 7.65
CA HIS A 136 -15.19 16.13 7.33
C HIS A 136 -16.07 16.46 8.54
N ALA A 137 -16.21 17.74 8.84
CA ALA A 137 -17.03 18.26 9.95
C ALA A 137 -18.52 18.49 9.61
N GLN A 138 -18.96 18.16 8.39
CA GLN A 138 -20.28 18.50 7.87
C GLN A 138 -21.13 17.23 7.63
N GLY A 139 -22.45 17.40 7.60
CA GLY A 139 -23.42 16.31 7.62
C GLY A 139 -23.35 15.34 6.44
N LEU A 140 -23.70 14.08 6.72
CA LEU A 140 -23.77 12.98 5.76
C LEU A 140 -25.21 12.47 5.63
N THR A 141 -25.67 12.23 4.40
CA THR A 141 -26.94 11.54 4.14
C THR A 141 -26.67 10.08 3.78
N LEU A 142 -27.32 9.17 4.50
CA LEU A 142 -27.26 7.73 4.22
C LEU A 142 -28.60 7.26 3.63
N ALA A 143 -28.55 6.58 2.49
CA ALA A 143 -29.69 5.90 1.92
C ALA A 143 -29.57 4.38 2.15
N VAL A 144 -30.61 3.78 2.72
CA VAL A 144 -30.71 2.32 2.90
C VAL A 144 -31.77 1.81 1.94
N VAL A 145 -31.37 0.90 1.05
CA VAL A 145 -32.26 0.28 0.07
C VAL A 145 -32.40 -1.19 0.42
N GLU A 146 -33.64 -1.61 0.66
CA GLU A 146 -33.99 -3.02 0.85
C GLU A 146 -34.84 -3.49 -0.33
N VAL A 147 -34.46 -4.60 -0.94
CA VAL A 147 -35.24 -5.23 -2.01
C VAL A 147 -36.24 -6.20 -1.37
N ALA A 148 -37.52 -5.84 -1.37
CA ALA A 148 -38.57 -6.77 -0.93
C ALA A 148 -38.76 -7.89 -1.97
N PRO A 149 -38.95 -9.16 -1.56
CA PRO A 149 -39.28 -10.23 -2.48
C PRO A 149 -40.61 -9.94 -3.20
N VAL A 150 -40.64 -10.24 -4.50
CA VAL A 150 -41.74 -9.91 -5.44
C VAL A 150 -43.10 -10.41 -4.96
N ASP A 151 -43.14 -11.49 -4.17
CA ASP A 151 -44.37 -12.07 -3.62
C ASP A 151 -45.17 -11.08 -2.74
N ARG A 152 -44.50 -10.09 -2.13
CA ARG A 152 -45.15 -9.06 -1.31
C ARG A 152 -45.76 -7.92 -2.11
N TYR A 153 -45.34 -7.70 -3.36
CA TYR A 153 -45.80 -6.58 -4.18
C TYR A 153 -47.21 -6.81 -4.74
N ASN A 154 -47.54 -8.06 -5.08
CA ASN A 154 -48.86 -8.43 -5.62
C ASN A 154 -49.99 -8.41 -4.57
N ALA A 155 -49.65 -8.42 -3.28
CA ALA A 155 -50.62 -8.33 -2.19
C ALA A 155 -51.13 -6.90 -1.92
N PHE A 156 -50.40 -5.87 -2.38
CA PHE A 156 -50.76 -4.47 -2.19
C PHE A 156 -51.55 -3.85 -3.36
N LEU A 157 -51.68 -4.57 -4.48
CA LEU A 157 -52.41 -4.14 -5.68
C LEU A 157 -53.79 -4.81 -5.82
N ARG A 158 -54.34 -5.39 -4.75
CA ARG A 158 -55.71 -5.92 -4.72
C ARG A 158 -56.57 -5.15 -3.73
#